data_AF-A0A3M3Z150-F1
#
_entry.id   AF-A0A3M3Z150-F1
#
_cell.length_a   1.000
_cell.length_b   1.000
_cell.length_c   1.000
_cell.angle_alpha   90.00
_cell.angle_beta   90.00
_cell.angle_gamma   90.00
#
_symmetry.space_group_name_H-M   'P 1'
#
loop_
_entity.id
_entity.type
_entity.pdbx_description
1 polymer ?
#
loop_
_entity_poly.entity_id
_entity_poly.type
_entity_poly.pdbx_seq_one_letter_code
_entity_poly.pdbx_strand_id
1 'polypeptide(L)'
;VGKQSEVKGQTDHKRFLWQGLRMLREESPGQSSLYLYEPGSYAPLARVDQKEGETENKVYYYHTDQIGTPLEMTDAEGQIVWQAKYRAWGAVEKLVVNEVEELRRVYPEVPNAKLQELNKFMCPERR
;
A
#
# COMPACT_ATOMS: atom_id res chain seq x y z
N VAL A 1 9.94 3.26 -15.57
CA VAL A 1 10.98 3.99 -14.80
C VAL A 1 11.52 3.06 -13.74
N GLY A 2 12.83 2.98 -13.52
CA GLY A 2 13.43 2.14 -12.47
C GLY A 2 13.94 2.99 -11.31
N LYS A 3 13.86 2.46 -10.09
CA LYS A 3 14.55 3.01 -8.91
C LYS A 3 15.56 1.98 -8.42
N GLN A 4 16.75 2.45 -8.11
CA GLN A 4 17.76 1.69 -7.40
C GLN A 4 17.96 2.34 -6.03
N SER A 5 18.01 1.53 -4.98
CA SER A 5 18.32 2.00 -3.63
C SER A 5 19.33 1.07 -2.99
N GLU A 6 20.25 1.65 -2.21
CA GLU A 6 21.26 0.89 -1.48
C GLU A 6 21.00 1.04 0.01
N VAL A 7 20.80 -0.08 0.70
CA VAL A 7 20.61 -0.12 2.15
C VAL A 7 21.59 -1.15 2.71
N LYS A 8 22.54 -0.68 3.55
CA LYS A 8 23.56 -1.52 4.20
C LYS A 8 24.38 -2.39 3.21
N GLY A 9 24.72 -1.85 2.03
CA GLY A 9 25.50 -2.56 1.00
C GLY A 9 24.71 -3.59 0.19
N GLN A 10 23.42 -3.74 0.43
CA GLN A 10 22.52 -4.46 -0.47
C GLN A 10 21.87 -3.47 -1.44
N THR A 11 22.01 -3.75 -2.73
CA THR A 11 21.32 -3.04 -3.80
C THR A 11 19.94 -3.65 -4.01
N ASP A 12 18.89 -2.89 -3.72
CA ASP A 12 17.52 -3.23 -4.07
C ASP A 12 17.14 -2.54 -5.39
N HIS A 13 16.57 -3.31 -6.30
CA HIS A 13 16.12 -2.84 -7.61
C HIS A 13 14.60 -2.96 -7.68
N LYS A 14 13.94 -1.82 -7.90
CA LYS A 14 12.49 -1.77 -8.07
C LYS A 14 12.14 -1.16 -9.42
N ARG A 15 11.27 -1.82 -10.18
CA ARG A 15 10.77 -1.34 -11.46
C ARG A 15 9.35 -0.84 -11.31
N PHE A 16 9.04 0.23 -12.04
CA PHE A 16 7.71 0.82 -12.05
C PHE A 16 7.20 1.01 -13.47
N LEU A 17 5.97 0.57 -13.69
CA LEU A 17 5.19 0.83 -14.88
C LEU A 17 4.20 1.95 -14.60
N TRP A 18 4.16 2.96 -15.48
CA TRP A 18 3.33 4.15 -15.32
C TRP A 18 2.51 4.42 -16.57
N GLN A 19 1.33 5.00 -16.39
CA GLN A 19 0.52 5.60 -17.44
C GLN A 19 0.00 6.96 -16.98
N GLY A 20 0.61 8.03 -17.48
CA GLY A 20 0.41 9.38 -16.92
C GLY A 20 0.82 9.40 -15.45
N LEU A 21 -0.07 9.88 -14.56
CA LEU A 21 0.14 9.91 -13.11
C LEU A 21 -0.27 8.61 -12.40
N ARG A 22 -0.71 7.58 -13.14
CA ARG A 22 -1.12 6.29 -12.57
C ARG A 22 0.08 5.34 -12.54
N MET A 23 0.43 4.84 -11.37
CA MET A 23 1.39 3.75 -11.23
C MET A 23 0.62 2.45 -11.48
N LEU A 24 0.85 1.81 -12.62
CA LEU A 24 0.16 0.57 -12.96
C LEU A 24 0.81 -0.64 -12.29
N ARG A 25 2.13 -0.64 -12.14
CA ARG A 25 2.85 -1.78 -11.56
C ARG A 25 4.09 -1.36 -10.80
N GLU A 26 4.35 -2.09 -9.72
CA GLU A 26 5.60 -2.12 -9.00
C GLU A 26 6.15 -3.55 -9.01
N GLU A 27 7.45 -3.72 -9.30
CA GLU A 27 8.12 -5.03 -9.34
C GLU A 27 9.44 -4.99 -8.57
N SER A 28 9.63 -5.97 -7.70
CA SER A 28 10.87 -6.29 -7.00
C SER A 28 11.21 -7.77 -7.23
N PRO A 29 12.45 -8.23 -6.94
CA PRO A 29 12.77 -9.65 -7.06
C PRO A 29 11.80 -10.52 -6.24
N GLY A 30 11.10 -11.46 -6.90
CA GLY A 30 10.14 -12.36 -6.25
C GLY A 30 8.80 -11.74 -5.84
N GLN A 31 8.51 -10.47 -6.19
CA GLN A 31 7.22 -9.84 -5.86
C GLN A 31 6.78 -8.82 -6.91
N SER A 32 5.48 -8.75 -7.20
CA SER A 32 4.91 -7.65 -7.98
C SER A 32 3.55 -7.20 -7.45
N SER A 33 3.25 -5.91 -7.58
CA SER A 33 1.97 -5.30 -7.24
C SER A 33 1.41 -4.62 -8.49
N LEU A 34 0.22 -5.04 -8.94
CA LEU A 34 -0.53 -4.43 -10.03
C LEU A 34 -1.65 -3.55 -9.45
N TYR A 35 -1.76 -2.31 -9.93
CA TYR A 35 -2.79 -1.37 -9.49
C TYR A 35 -3.81 -1.14 -10.60
N LEU A 36 -5.07 -1.27 -10.24
CA LEU A 36 -6.23 -1.05 -11.11
C LEU A 36 -6.92 0.24 -10.70
N TYR A 37 -7.38 1.00 -11.69
CA TYR A 37 -8.01 2.30 -11.51
C TYR A 37 -9.39 2.31 -12.15
N GLU A 38 -10.29 3.14 -11.65
CA GLU A 38 -11.58 3.37 -12.28
C GLU A 38 -11.42 3.92 -13.71
N PRO A 39 -12.32 3.55 -14.65
CA PRO A 39 -12.26 4.04 -16.02
C PRO A 39 -12.26 5.57 -16.09
N GLY A 40 -11.29 6.13 -16.81
CA GLY A 40 -11.17 7.60 -16.99
C GLY A 40 -10.77 8.40 -15.75
N SER A 41 -10.42 7.74 -14.64
CA SER A 41 -10.11 8.38 -13.36
C SER A 41 -8.68 8.07 -12.88
N TYR A 42 -8.27 8.80 -11.85
CA TYR A 42 -7.09 8.53 -11.02
C TYR A 42 -7.44 7.84 -9.70
N ALA A 43 -8.72 7.63 -9.42
CA ALA A 43 -9.19 6.88 -8.26
C ALA A 43 -8.76 5.42 -8.37
N PRO A 44 -8.00 4.89 -7.39
CA PRO A 44 -7.63 3.49 -7.38
C PRO A 44 -8.86 2.64 -7.05
N LEU A 45 -8.95 1.49 -7.70
CA LEU A 45 -10.06 0.54 -7.54
C LEU A 45 -9.60 -0.70 -6.78
N ALA A 46 -8.50 -1.30 -7.22
CA ALA A 46 -7.99 -2.54 -6.63
C ALA A 46 -6.48 -2.67 -6.80
N ARG A 47 -5.89 -3.55 -5.99
CA ARG A 47 -4.49 -3.97 -6.11
C ARG A 47 -4.42 -5.50 -6.12
N VAL A 48 -3.54 -6.04 -6.94
CA VAL A 48 -3.23 -7.47 -6.98
C VAL A 48 -1.74 -7.65 -6.68
N ASP A 49 -1.45 -8.32 -5.58
CA ASP A 49 -0.10 -8.66 -5.17
C ASP A 49 0.19 -10.12 -5.50
N GLN A 50 1.32 -10.32 -6.18
CA GLN A 50 1.85 -11.63 -6.52
C GLN A 50 3.21 -11.78 -5.87
N LYS A 51 3.45 -12.94 -5.23
CA LYS A 51 4.72 -13.27 -4.61
C LYS A 51 5.18 -14.65 -5.05
N GLU A 52 6.47 -14.77 -5.36
CA GLU A 52 7.08 -16.02 -5.77
C GLU A 52 6.97 -17.06 -4.64
N GLY A 53 6.52 -18.27 -4.99
CA GLY A 53 6.25 -19.34 -4.04
C GLY A 53 4.85 -19.33 -3.42
N GLU A 54 4.05 -18.27 -3.61
CA GLU A 54 2.62 -18.28 -3.27
C GLU A 54 1.80 -18.78 -4.47
N THR A 55 0.84 -19.67 -4.21
CA THR A 55 0.00 -20.27 -5.27
C THR A 55 -1.12 -19.34 -5.73
N GLU A 56 -1.53 -18.43 -4.86
CA GLU A 56 -2.64 -17.51 -5.08
C GLU A 56 -2.17 -16.07 -4.95
N ASN A 57 -2.79 -15.18 -5.74
CA ASN A 57 -2.54 -13.75 -5.65
C ASN A 57 -3.43 -13.16 -4.54
N LYS A 58 -2.90 -12.18 -3.80
CA LYS A 58 -3.69 -11.40 -2.85
C LYS A 58 -4.35 -10.23 -3.57
N VAL A 59 -5.65 -10.08 -3.37
CA VAL A 59 -6.44 -8.99 -3.97
C VAL A 59 -6.91 -8.06 -2.87
N TYR A 60 -6.75 -6.76 -3.13
CA TYR A 60 -7.17 -5.69 -2.25
C TYR A 60 -8.09 -4.72 -2.98
N TYR A 61 -9.07 -4.16 -2.27
CA TYR A 61 -10.03 -3.20 -2.81
C TYR A 61 -9.88 -1.86 -2.10
N TYR A 62 -9.83 -0.77 -2.85
CA TYR A 62 -9.81 0.58 -2.30
C TYR A 62 -11.22 1.14 -2.20
N HIS A 63 -11.53 1.77 -1.06
CA HIS A 63 -12.75 2.55 -0.85
C HIS A 63 -12.36 4.02 -0.77
N THR A 64 -12.89 4.81 -1.68
CA THR A 64 -12.49 6.21 -1.90
C THR A 64 -13.60 7.19 -1.54
N ASP A 65 -13.24 8.44 -1.29
CA ASP A 65 -14.21 9.55 -1.27
C ASP A 65 -14.60 10.01 -2.69
N GLN A 66 -15.46 11.04 -2.78
CA GLN A 66 -15.97 11.54 -4.06
C GLN A 66 -14.91 12.13 -5.00
N ILE A 67 -13.68 12.38 -4.52
CA ILE A 67 -12.56 12.88 -5.35
C ILE A 67 -11.48 11.81 -5.59
N GLY A 68 -11.74 10.56 -5.18
CA GLY A 68 -10.84 9.43 -5.40
C GLY A 68 -9.73 9.29 -4.35
N THR A 69 -9.83 9.99 -3.22
CA THR A 69 -8.88 9.84 -2.11
C THR A 69 -9.16 8.53 -1.38
N PRO A 70 -8.20 7.60 -1.28
CA PRO A 70 -8.40 6.34 -0.57
C PRO A 70 -8.64 6.56 0.93
N LEU A 71 -9.77 6.10 1.45
CA LEU A 71 -10.12 6.15 2.86
C LEU A 71 -9.98 4.79 3.55
N GLU A 72 -10.11 3.71 2.81
CA GLU A 72 -9.97 2.35 3.33
C GLU A 72 -9.45 1.41 2.25
N MET A 73 -8.80 0.34 2.68
CA MET A 73 -8.51 -0.81 1.84
C MET A 73 -8.93 -2.09 2.55
N THR A 74 -9.59 -2.98 1.83
CA THR A 74 -9.99 -4.30 2.32
C THR A 74 -9.32 -5.43 1.54
N ASP A 75 -9.19 -6.60 2.15
CA ASP A 75 -8.80 -7.83 1.44
C ASP A 75 -9.98 -8.45 0.66
N ALA A 76 -9.77 -9.64 0.09
CA ALA A 76 -10.76 -10.35 -0.70
C ALA A 76 -11.98 -10.81 0.13
N GLU A 77 -11.79 -11.01 1.42
CA GLU A 77 -12.81 -11.41 2.39
C GLU A 77 -13.58 -10.21 2.96
N GLY A 78 -13.21 -8.99 2.56
CA GLY A 78 -13.82 -7.74 3.02
C GLY A 78 -13.31 -7.26 4.37
N GLN A 79 -12.22 -7.83 4.88
CA GLN A 79 -11.61 -7.38 6.12
C GLN A 79 -10.76 -6.15 5.87
N ILE A 80 -10.82 -5.19 6.79
CA ILE A 80 -10.05 -3.96 6.71
C ILE A 80 -8.57 -4.29 6.79
N VAL A 81 -7.79 -3.88 5.79
CA VAL A 81 -6.33 -3.93 5.78
C VAL A 81 -5.77 -2.62 6.32
N TRP A 82 -6.36 -1.49 5.93
CA TRP A 82 -6.14 -0.20 6.58
C TRP A 82 -7.33 0.73 6.37
N GLN A 83 -7.51 1.70 7.26
CA GLN A 83 -8.50 2.77 7.16
C GLN A 83 -7.89 4.09 7.66
N ALA A 84 -8.06 5.17 6.90
CA ALA A 84 -7.60 6.51 7.22
C ALA A 84 -8.76 7.50 7.31
N LYS A 85 -8.69 8.43 8.26
CA LYS A 85 -9.50 9.65 8.29
C LYS A 85 -8.60 10.84 8.11
N TYR A 86 -8.99 11.75 7.24
CA TYR A 86 -8.23 12.96 6.94
C TYR A 86 -8.97 14.19 7.47
N ARG A 87 -8.21 15.17 7.96
CA ARG A 87 -8.71 16.52 8.19
C ARG A 87 -9.02 17.18 6.85
N ALA A 88 -9.82 18.25 6.86
CA ALA A 88 -10.20 19.00 5.66
C ALA A 88 -9.03 19.50 4.79
N TRP A 89 -7.82 19.58 5.34
CA TRP A 89 -6.59 20.00 4.65
C TRP A 89 -5.67 18.82 4.26
N GLY A 90 -6.13 17.57 4.39
CA GLY A 90 -5.43 16.40 3.87
C GLY A 90 -4.44 15.71 4.83
N ALA A 91 -4.27 16.20 6.06
CA ALA A 91 -3.52 15.41 7.05
C ALA A 91 -4.32 14.26 7.62
N VAL A 92 -3.63 13.14 7.83
CA VAL A 92 -4.14 11.98 8.55
C VAL A 92 -4.47 12.39 9.99
N GLU A 93 -5.75 12.27 10.34
CA GLU A 93 -6.27 12.45 11.69
C GLU A 93 -6.29 11.14 12.47
N LYS A 94 -6.65 10.04 11.78
CA LYS A 94 -6.66 8.69 12.34
C LYS A 94 -6.24 7.70 11.27
N LEU A 95 -5.42 6.75 11.63
CA LEU A 95 -5.04 5.62 10.78
C LEU A 95 -5.24 4.33 11.59
N VAL A 96 -5.85 3.33 10.97
CA VAL A 96 -5.95 1.96 11.48
C VAL A 96 -5.26 1.09 10.43
N VAL A 97 -4.30 0.27 10.82
CA VAL A 97 -3.61 -0.62 9.88
C VAL A 97 -3.48 -2.01 10.47
N ASN A 98 -3.93 -3.00 9.72
CA ASN A 98 -3.82 -4.41 10.04
C ASN A 98 -2.59 -5.07 9.40
N GLU A 99 -1.98 -4.47 8.37
CA GLU A 99 -0.78 -5.03 7.71
C GLU A 99 0.39 -4.04 7.69
N VAL A 100 1.53 -4.42 8.30
CA VAL A 100 2.74 -3.56 8.45
C VAL A 100 3.32 -3.13 7.10
N GLU A 101 3.17 -3.96 6.07
CA GLU A 101 3.69 -3.68 4.73
C GLU A 101 3.02 -2.45 4.09
N GLU A 102 1.78 -2.16 4.48
CA GLU A 102 1.03 -0.99 4.02
C GLU A 102 1.42 0.29 4.74
N LEU A 103 1.80 0.20 6.03
CA LEU A 103 2.37 1.35 6.76
C LEU A 103 3.64 1.89 6.10
N ARG A 104 4.48 1.00 5.53
CA ARG A 104 5.69 1.42 4.81
C ARG A 104 5.36 2.16 3.51
N ARG A 105 4.22 1.89 2.90
CA ARG A 105 3.77 2.59 1.68
C ARG A 105 3.18 3.97 2.00
N VAL A 106 2.54 4.13 3.15
CA VAL A 106 2.01 5.42 3.65
C VAL A 106 3.13 6.30 4.25
N TYR A 107 4.11 5.69 4.93
CA TYR A 107 5.23 6.37 5.58
C TYR A 107 6.59 5.79 5.13
N PRO A 108 6.99 5.99 3.87
CA PRO A 108 8.19 5.37 3.31
C PRO A 108 9.50 5.84 3.96
N GLU A 109 9.49 7.04 4.55
CA GLU A 109 10.60 7.61 5.31
C GLU A 109 10.72 7.10 6.76
N VAL A 110 9.72 6.40 7.28
CA VAL A 110 9.72 5.93 8.67
C VAL A 110 10.43 4.57 8.77
N PRO A 111 11.43 4.40 9.66
CA PRO A 111 12.15 3.13 9.80
C PRO A 111 11.24 1.97 10.21
N ASN A 112 11.48 0.77 9.66
CA ASN A 112 10.68 -0.44 9.93
C ASN A 112 10.44 -0.73 11.42
N ALA A 113 11.42 -0.51 12.29
CA ALA A 113 11.25 -0.71 13.74
C ALA A 113 10.16 0.21 14.32
N LYS A 114 10.10 1.46 13.84
CA LYS A 114 9.10 2.45 14.25
C LYS A 114 7.74 2.21 13.59
N LEU A 115 7.72 1.66 12.37
CA LEU A 115 6.49 1.16 11.74
C LEU A 115 5.89 -0.02 12.51
N GLN A 116 6.73 -0.94 13.01
CA GLN A 116 6.28 -2.07 13.84
C GLN A 116 5.76 -1.60 15.20
N GLU A 117 6.37 -0.59 15.81
CA GLU A 117 5.83 0.06 17.02
C GLU A 117 4.49 0.75 16.74
N LEU A 118 4.40 1.56 15.68
CA LEU A 118 3.16 2.19 15.25
C LEU A 118 2.06 1.14 15.02
N ASN A 119 2.38 0.01 14.39
CA ASN A 119 1.43 -1.08 14.20
C ASN A 119 0.91 -1.65 15.53
N LYS A 120 1.79 -1.84 16.53
CA LYS A 120 1.41 -2.30 17.88
C LYS A 120 0.54 -1.27 18.63
N PHE A 121 0.77 0.02 18.41
CA PHE A 121 -0.06 1.08 18.98
C PHE A 121 -1.43 1.19 18.30
N MET A 122 -1.52 0.92 17.00
CA MET A 122 -2.75 1.09 16.23
C MET A 122 -3.64 -0.18 16.19
N CYS A 123 -3.09 -1.37 16.42
CA CYS A 123 -3.83 -2.64 16.55
C CYS A 123 -3.43 -3.39 17.83
N PRO A 124 -3.96 -2.99 19.00
CA PRO A 124 -3.57 -3.56 20.30
C PRO A 124 -4.06 -4.99 20.55
N GLU A 125 -5.00 -5.51 19.75
CA GLU A 125 -5.68 -6.81 19.95
C GLU A 125 -4.87 -8.03 19.51
N ARG A 126 -3.65 -7.86 19.00
CA ARG A 126 -2.73 -8.97 18.63
C ARG A 126 -1.68 -9.24 19.70
N ARG A 127 -2.11 -9.58 20.93
CA ARG A 127 -1.27 -10.19 21.97
C ARG A 127 -1.81 -11.53 22.39
#